data_AF-A0A853ESS8-F1
#
_entry.id   AF-A0A853ESS8-F1
#
_cell.length_a   1.000
_cell.length_b   1.000
_cell.length_c   1.000
_cell.angle_alpha   90.00
_cell.angle_beta   90.00
_cell.angle_gamma   90.00
#
_symmetry.space_group_name_H-M   'P 1'
#
loop_
_entity.id
_entity.type
_entity.pdbx_description
1 polymer ?
#
loop_
_entity_poly.entity_id
_entity_poly.type
_entity_poly.pdbx_seq_one_letter_code
_entity_poly.pdbx_strand_id
1 'polypeptide(L)'
;MTIPPSVPPAPAPPPHDPTDASVGQLFGEVTRDLSTLIRQEVALAKAEATESAKKAGTGAGLLGGAAWAAHFVLLFLSLTLWWVLGALLGEGDREPALGWAALIVTLIWAVIAAVLALRGKKELQKTKGLPQTADSIKKIPDALKGQERS
;
A
#
# COMPACT_ATOMS: atom_id res chain seq x y z
N MET A 1 -37.79 -54.43 -49.61
CA MET A 1 -37.01 -54.25 -48.36
C MET A 1 -37.91 -53.52 -47.38
N THR A 2 -38.13 -54.16 -46.23
CA THR A 2 -39.09 -53.78 -45.20
C THR A 2 -38.64 -52.54 -44.44
N ILE A 3 -39.53 -51.56 -44.32
CA ILE A 3 -39.34 -50.36 -43.50
C ILE A 3 -39.36 -50.82 -42.03
N PRO A 4 -38.34 -50.49 -41.20
CA PRO A 4 -38.37 -50.78 -39.77
C PRO A 4 -39.52 -50.01 -39.09
N PRO A 5 -40.15 -50.55 -38.03
CA PRO A 5 -41.19 -49.84 -37.30
C PRO A 5 -40.63 -48.56 -36.67
N SER A 6 -41.34 -47.45 -36.85
CA SER A 6 -41.05 -46.16 -36.22
C SER A 6 -41.17 -46.29 -34.70
N VAL A 7 -40.05 -46.10 -34.00
CA VAL A 7 -40.02 -45.95 -32.53
C VAL A 7 -40.88 -44.72 -32.17
N PRO A 8 -41.89 -44.85 -31.29
CA PRO A 8 -42.67 -43.71 -30.84
C PRO A 8 -41.74 -42.68 -30.18
N PRO A 9 -42.00 -41.36 -30.31
CA PRO A 9 -41.26 -40.35 -29.58
C PRO A 9 -41.31 -40.70 -28.09
N ALA A 10 -40.14 -40.75 -27.44
CA ALA A 10 -40.05 -40.92 -26.01
C ALA A 10 -40.98 -39.88 -25.33
N PRO A 11 -41.73 -40.27 -24.29
CA PRO A 11 -42.59 -39.34 -23.57
C PRO A 11 -41.78 -38.10 -23.20
N ALA A 12 -42.31 -36.91 -23.55
CA ALA A 12 -41.73 -35.66 -23.07
C ALA A 12 -41.64 -35.75 -21.53
N PRO A 13 -40.52 -35.34 -20.92
CA PRO A 13 -40.43 -35.30 -19.47
C PRO A 13 -41.62 -34.49 -18.94
N PRO A 14 -42.27 -34.95 -17.85
CA PRO A 14 -43.46 -34.30 -17.35
C PRO A 14 -43.19 -32.81 -17.14
N PRO A 15 -44.14 -31.92 -17.47
CA PRO A 15 -44.02 -30.51 -17.15
C PRO A 15 -43.80 -30.39 -15.64
N HIS A 16 -42.71 -29.72 -15.25
CA HIS A 16 -42.50 -29.39 -13.84
C HIS A 16 -43.61 -28.42 -13.43
N ASP A 17 -44.65 -28.92 -12.77
CA ASP A 17 -45.70 -28.11 -12.19
C ASP A 17 -45.09 -27.22 -11.10
N PRO A 18 -45.03 -25.88 -11.29
CA PRO A 18 -44.45 -24.96 -10.30
C PRO A 18 -45.27 -24.91 -9.00
N THR A 19 -46.47 -25.51 -9.01
CA THR A 19 -47.42 -25.57 -7.89
C THR A 19 -47.01 -26.54 -6.77
N ASP A 20 -46.04 -27.45 -7.02
CA ASP A 20 -45.59 -28.46 -6.06
C ASP A 20 -44.23 -28.15 -5.39
N ALA A 21 -43.63 -26.99 -5.66
CA ALA A 21 -42.45 -26.55 -4.93
C ALA A 21 -42.84 -26.29 -3.47
N SER A 22 -42.43 -27.20 -2.58
CA SER A 22 -42.71 -27.03 -1.16
C SER A 22 -42.10 -25.72 -0.64
N VAL A 23 -42.74 -25.10 0.35
CA VAL A 23 -42.23 -23.87 1.00
C VAL A 23 -40.77 -24.04 1.47
N GLY A 24 -40.37 -25.27 1.81
CA GLY A 24 -38.99 -25.62 2.14
C GLY A 24 -38.00 -25.56 0.97
N GLN A 25 -38.42 -25.89 -0.25
CA GLN A 25 -37.60 -25.75 -1.47
C GLN A 25 -37.38 -24.28 -1.83
N LEU A 26 -38.43 -23.46 -1.78
CA LEU A 26 -38.34 -22.02 -2.06
C LEU A 26 -37.43 -21.29 -1.06
N PHE A 27 -37.54 -21.62 0.24
CA PHE A 27 -36.64 -21.11 1.26
C PHE A 27 -35.19 -21.55 1.04
N GLY A 28 -34.98 -22.80 0.60
CA GLY A 28 -33.67 -23.33 0.25
C GLY A 28 -33.01 -22.59 -0.92
N GLU A 29 -33.78 -22.28 -1.97
CA GLU A 29 -33.30 -21.50 -3.12
C GLU A 29 -32.96 -20.06 -2.74
N VAL A 30 -33.83 -19.35 -2.02
CA VAL A 30 -33.56 -17.98 -1.55
C VAL A 30 -32.32 -17.91 -0.66
N THR A 31 -32.15 -18.89 0.25
CA THR A 31 -30.96 -18.98 1.11
C THR A 31 -29.69 -19.23 0.29
N ARG A 32 -29.78 -20.06 -0.75
CA ARG A 32 -28.67 -20.34 -1.65
C ARG A 32 -28.28 -19.11 -2.48
N ASP A 33 -29.27 -18.36 -2.95
CA ASP A 33 -29.05 -17.13 -3.73
C ASP A 33 -28.43 -16.04 -2.86
N LEU A 34 -28.93 -15.87 -1.62
CA LEU A 34 -28.33 -14.93 -0.67
C LEU A 34 -26.89 -15.31 -0.30
N SER A 35 -26.62 -16.60 -0.07
CA SER A 35 -25.26 -17.11 0.18
C SER A 35 -24.33 -16.84 -1.01
N THR A 36 -24.87 -16.91 -2.24
CA THR A 36 -24.15 -16.60 -3.47
C THR A 36 -23.82 -15.11 -3.57
N LEU A 37 -24.78 -14.23 -3.28
CA LEU A 37 -24.58 -12.78 -3.26
C LEU A 37 -23.53 -12.36 -2.23
N ILE A 38 -23.60 -12.87 -1.00
CA ILE A 38 -22.62 -12.55 0.05
C ILE A 38 -21.21 -12.96 -0.39
N ARG A 39 -21.06 -14.16 -0.98
CA ARG A 39 -19.76 -14.60 -1.53
C ARG A 39 -19.26 -13.69 -2.64
N GLN A 40 -20.17 -13.18 -3.47
CA GLN A 40 -19.83 -12.24 -4.56
C GLN A 40 -19.41 -10.88 -4.03
N GLU A 41 -20.10 -10.30 -3.04
CA GLU A 41 -19.70 -9.05 -2.41
C GLU A 41 -18.32 -9.17 -1.75
N VAL A 42 -18.07 -10.27 -1.05
CA VAL A 42 -16.74 -10.53 -0.46
C VAL A 42 -15.68 -10.66 -1.56
N ALA A 43 -15.98 -11.36 -2.65
CA ALA A 43 -15.06 -11.50 -3.78
C ALA A 43 -14.78 -10.15 -4.45
N LEU A 44 -15.80 -9.30 -4.60
CA LEU A 44 -15.68 -7.96 -5.17
C LEU A 44 -14.87 -7.06 -4.25
N ALA A 45 -15.20 -7.00 -2.96
CA ALA A 45 -14.47 -6.22 -1.97
C ALA A 45 -13.00 -6.64 -1.89
N LYS A 46 -12.73 -7.96 -1.99
CA LYS A 46 -11.36 -8.48 -2.07
C LYS A 46 -10.65 -8.01 -3.35
N ALA A 47 -11.34 -8.02 -4.50
CA ALA A 47 -10.77 -7.56 -5.77
C ALA A 47 -10.45 -6.05 -5.72
N GLU A 48 -11.37 -5.23 -5.21
CA GLU A 48 -11.20 -3.78 -5.07
C GLU A 48 -10.11 -3.43 -4.05
N ALA A 49 -10.06 -4.14 -2.92
CA ALA A 49 -8.99 -4.00 -1.94
C ALA A 49 -7.62 -4.38 -2.54
N THR A 50 -7.55 -5.45 -3.34
CA THR A 50 -6.33 -5.88 -4.02
C THR A 50 -5.88 -4.85 -5.06
N GLU A 51 -6.80 -4.33 -5.87
CA GLU A 51 -6.51 -3.30 -6.85
C GLU A 51 -6.04 -2.00 -6.18
N SER A 52 -6.72 -1.59 -5.11
CA SER A 52 -6.35 -0.43 -4.30
C SER A 52 -4.97 -0.60 -3.68
N ALA A 53 -4.67 -1.77 -3.10
CA ALA A 53 -3.36 -2.09 -2.56
C ALA A 53 -2.27 -2.07 -3.64
N LYS A 54 -2.55 -2.58 -4.84
CA LYS A 54 -1.62 -2.52 -5.97
C LYS A 54 -1.34 -1.08 -6.39
N LYS A 55 -2.38 -0.26 -6.57
CA LYS A 55 -2.24 1.17 -6.93
C LYS A 55 -1.46 1.93 -5.86
N ALA A 56 -1.81 1.74 -4.59
CA ALA A 56 -1.10 2.35 -3.47
C ALA A 56 0.37 1.88 -3.42
N GLY A 57 0.62 0.59 -3.64
CA GLY A 57 1.96 0.01 -3.68
C GLY A 57 2.81 0.56 -4.84
N THR A 58 2.24 0.68 -6.04
CA THR A 58 2.90 1.33 -7.18
C THR A 58 3.18 2.81 -6.89
N GLY A 59 2.21 3.54 -6.34
CA GLY A 59 2.39 4.94 -5.95
C GLY A 59 3.51 5.11 -4.92
N ALA A 60 3.49 4.32 -3.85
CA ALA A 60 4.54 4.31 -2.83
C ALA A 60 5.90 3.93 -3.42
N GLY A 61 5.97 2.95 -4.32
CA GLY A 61 7.19 2.55 -5.01
C GLY A 61 7.75 3.66 -5.91
N LEU A 62 6.89 4.34 -6.68
CA LEU A 62 7.28 5.48 -7.50
C LEU A 62 7.79 6.65 -6.66
N LEU A 63 7.11 6.98 -5.56
CA LEU A 63 7.55 8.04 -4.64
C LEU A 63 8.86 7.68 -3.95
N GLY A 64 9.04 6.42 -3.54
CA GLY A 64 10.31 5.93 -3.00
C GLY A 64 11.45 6.01 -4.01
N GLY A 65 11.20 5.57 -5.26
CA GLY A 65 12.16 5.68 -6.35
C GLY A 65 12.50 7.13 -6.70
N ALA A 66 11.51 8.03 -6.71
CA ALA A 66 11.70 9.45 -6.94
C ALA A 66 12.54 10.10 -5.82
N ALA A 67 12.30 9.74 -4.56
CA ALA A 67 13.12 10.21 -3.44
C ALA A 67 14.58 9.75 -3.57
N TRP A 68 14.81 8.51 -3.99
CA TRP A 68 16.15 7.96 -4.23
C TRP A 68 16.85 8.64 -5.42
N ALA A 69 16.13 8.85 -6.52
CA ALA A 69 16.65 9.58 -7.68
C ALA A 69 16.97 11.05 -7.31
N ALA A 70 16.10 11.72 -6.55
CA ALA A 70 16.34 13.08 -6.06
C ALA A 70 17.57 13.15 -5.16
N HIS A 71 17.84 12.12 -4.35
CA HIS A 71 19.07 12.04 -3.55
C HIS A 71 20.33 12.04 -4.45
N PHE A 72 20.34 11.26 -5.53
CA PHE A 72 21.45 11.28 -6.49
C PHE A 72 21.59 12.61 -7.24
N VAL A 73 20.47 13.24 -7.61
CA VAL A 73 20.51 14.58 -8.23
C VAL A 73 21.18 15.57 -7.27
N LEU A 74 20.82 15.56 -5.99
CA LEU A 74 21.44 16.42 -4.99
C LEU A 74 22.93 16.10 -4.78
N LEU A 75 23.31 14.83 -4.80
CA LEU A 75 24.71 14.40 -4.72
C LEU A 75 25.51 14.94 -5.91
N PHE A 76 25.06 14.70 -7.14
CA PHE A 76 25.77 15.16 -8.34
C PHE A 76 25.78 16.68 -8.43
N LEU A 77 24.68 17.36 -8.09
CA LEU A 77 24.65 18.81 -8.01
C LEU A 77 25.69 19.35 -7.02
N SER A 78 25.88 18.67 -5.88
CA SER A 78 26.90 19.04 -4.89
C SER A 78 28.31 18.85 -5.43
N LEU A 79 28.57 17.76 -6.16
CA LEU A 79 29.86 17.51 -6.80
C LEU A 79 30.14 18.55 -7.89
N THR A 80 29.15 18.87 -8.72
CA THR A 80 29.26 19.92 -9.74
C THR A 80 29.53 21.27 -9.09
N LEU A 81 28.78 21.63 -8.04
CA LEU A 81 28.99 22.89 -7.32
C LEU A 81 30.38 22.95 -6.69
N TRP A 82 30.83 21.85 -6.08
CA TRP A 82 32.17 21.75 -5.52
C TRP A 82 33.25 21.97 -6.59
N TRP A 83 33.12 21.32 -7.75
CA TRP A 83 34.07 21.43 -8.84
C TRP A 83 34.10 22.84 -9.46
N VAL A 84 32.93 23.42 -9.72
CA VAL A 84 32.79 24.78 -10.26
C VAL A 84 33.35 25.81 -9.29
N LEU A 85 33.00 25.74 -8.00
CA LEU A 85 33.57 26.64 -6.99
C LEU A 85 35.08 26.46 -6.86
N GLY A 86 35.58 25.23 -6.94
CA GLY A 86 37.02 24.97 -6.89
C GLY A 86 37.78 25.58 -8.06
N ALA A 87 37.17 25.59 -9.25
CA ALA A 87 37.73 26.24 -10.43
C ALA A 87 37.69 27.78 -10.30
N LEU A 88 36.56 28.36 -9.89
CA LEU A 88 36.39 29.82 -9.73
C LEU A 88 37.26 30.40 -8.61
N LEU A 89 37.39 29.70 -7.48
CA LEU A 89 38.24 30.14 -6.38
C LEU A 89 39.74 29.92 -6.65
N GLY A 90 40.07 29.15 -7.68
CA GLY A 90 41.44 28.81 -8.10
C GLY A 90 41.99 29.71 -9.21
N GLU A 91 41.53 30.95 -9.33
CA GLU A 91 42.03 31.93 -10.30
C GLU A 91 43.43 32.44 -9.91
N GLY A 92 44.44 31.62 -10.21
CA GLY A 92 45.87 31.92 -10.10
C GLY A 92 46.70 30.67 -10.40
N ASP A 93 47.66 30.77 -11.32
CA ASP A 93 48.41 29.65 -11.90
C ASP A 93 48.94 28.63 -10.88
N ARG A 94 48.23 27.48 -10.82
CA ARG A 94 48.54 26.15 -10.22
C ARG A 94 47.63 25.81 -9.03
N GLU A 95 46.75 24.84 -9.26
CA GLU A 95 45.87 24.10 -8.31
C GLU A 95 44.45 24.67 -8.09
N PRO A 96 43.38 23.91 -8.44
CA PRO A 96 42.00 24.25 -8.08
C PRO A 96 41.83 24.31 -6.55
N ALA A 97 41.14 25.32 -6.03
CA ALA A 97 40.92 25.53 -4.60
C ALA A 97 39.82 24.63 -4.01
N LEU A 98 39.91 23.32 -4.24
CA LEU A 98 38.90 22.32 -3.86
C LEU A 98 38.63 22.31 -2.35
N GLY A 99 39.62 22.59 -1.50
CA GLY A 99 39.44 22.64 -0.06
C GLY A 99 38.43 23.71 0.38
N TRP A 100 38.55 24.93 -0.15
CA TRP A 100 37.63 26.04 0.16
C TRP A 100 36.24 25.79 -0.42
N ALA A 101 36.18 25.25 -1.64
CA ALA A 101 34.92 24.88 -2.25
C ALA A 101 34.19 23.78 -1.45
N ALA A 102 34.91 22.80 -0.91
CA ALA A 102 34.33 21.76 -0.05
C ALA A 102 33.75 22.35 1.26
N LEU A 103 34.45 23.31 1.88
CA LEU A 103 33.95 24.00 3.07
C LEU A 103 32.66 24.77 2.78
N ILE A 104 32.58 25.47 1.66
CA ILE A 104 31.38 26.20 1.24
C ILE A 104 30.20 25.24 1.01
N VAL A 105 30.41 24.17 0.24
CA VAL A 105 29.36 23.16 -0.03
C VAL A 105 28.90 22.48 1.27
N THR A 106 29.83 22.19 2.19
CA THR A 106 29.52 21.62 3.50
C THR A 106 28.66 22.58 4.34
N LEU A 107 29.00 23.87 4.34
CA LEU A 107 28.24 24.89 5.07
C LEU A 107 26.81 25.03 4.51
N ILE A 108 26.66 25.00 3.19
CA ILE A 108 25.34 25.01 2.53
C ILE A 108 24.51 23.82 3.01
N TRP A 109 25.07 22.60 3.00
CA TRP A 109 24.38 21.41 3.46
C TRP A 109 24.06 21.42 4.95
N ALA A 110 24.95 21.97 5.79
CA ALA A 110 24.70 22.13 7.21
C ALA A 110 23.48 23.04 7.48
N VAL A 111 23.36 24.14 6.74
CA VAL A 111 22.20 25.04 6.82
C VAL A 111 20.93 24.34 6.35
N ILE A 112 20.95 23.65 5.20
CA ILE A 112 19.81 22.88 4.70
C ILE A 112 19.36 21.84 5.73
N ALA A 113 20.30 21.05 6.26
CA ALA A 113 20.04 20.02 7.26
C ALA A 113 19.44 20.61 8.55
N ALA A 114 19.97 21.73 9.04
CA ALA A 114 19.42 22.42 10.20
C ALA A 114 17.97 22.87 9.96
N VAL A 115 17.67 23.48 8.81
CA VAL A 115 16.30 23.90 8.46
C VAL A 115 15.36 22.69 8.36
N LEU A 116 15.77 21.62 7.68
CA LEU A 116 14.97 20.41 7.54
C LEU A 116 14.72 19.74 8.90
N ALA A 117 15.73 19.64 9.75
CA ALA A 117 15.59 19.07 11.09
C ALA A 117 14.64 19.89 11.97
N LEU A 118 14.74 21.23 11.93
CA LEU A 118 13.84 22.11 12.67
C LEU A 118 12.40 22.02 12.18
N ARG A 119 12.19 21.99 10.85
CA ARG A 119 10.85 21.81 10.27
C ARG A 119 10.28 20.43 10.55
N GLY A 120 11.07 19.36 10.37
CA GLY A 120 10.67 18.00 10.67
C GLY A 120 10.28 17.84 12.14
N LYS A 121 11.09 18.39 13.06
CA LYS A 121 10.76 18.44 14.49
C LYS A 121 9.43 19.17 14.74
N LYS A 122 9.20 20.30 14.09
CA LYS A 122 7.95 21.06 14.22
C LYS A 122 6.74 20.28 13.69
N GLU A 123 6.86 19.62 12.55
CA GLU A 123 5.77 18.80 12.00
C GLU A 123 5.47 17.59 12.89
N LEU A 124 6.49 16.90 13.40
CA LEU A 124 6.33 15.81 14.36
C LEU A 124 5.68 16.27 15.69
N GLN A 125 5.98 17.49 16.13
CA GLN A 125 5.37 18.10 17.32
C GLN A 125 3.93 18.55 17.08
N LYS A 126 3.59 18.98 15.86
CA LYS A 126 2.21 19.30 15.46
C LYS A 126 1.36 18.05 15.35
N THR A 127 1.93 16.92 14.94
CA THR A 127 1.30 15.62 15.04
C THR A 127 1.34 15.12 16.49
N LYS A 128 0.65 15.82 17.41
CA LYS A 128 0.13 15.21 18.65
C LYS A 128 -0.82 14.09 18.22
N GLY A 129 -0.30 12.88 17.96
CA GLY A 129 -1.13 11.86 17.30
C GLY A 129 -0.56 10.46 17.10
N LEU A 130 0.40 10.00 17.89
CA LEU A 130 0.42 8.59 18.32
C LEU A 130 0.62 8.44 19.85
N PRO A 131 -0.01 9.25 20.73
CA PRO A 131 0.00 8.97 22.16
C PRO A 131 -1.11 7.96 22.45
N GLN A 132 -0.79 6.66 22.52
CA GLN A 132 -1.39 5.68 23.46
C GLN A 132 -1.16 4.22 23.03
N THR A 133 -0.93 3.89 21.76
CA THR A 133 -0.81 2.47 21.36
C THR A 133 0.47 1.82 21.89
N ALA A 134 1.57 2.56 22.01
CA ALA A 134 2.81 2.06 22.61
C ALA A 134 2.73 1.91 24.15
N ASP A 135 1.92 2.74 24.82
CA ASP A 135 1.74 2.67 26.28
C ASP A 135 0.67 1.66 26.69
N SER A 136 -0.37 1.43 25.87
CA SER A 136 -1.36 0.38 26.11
C SER A 136 -0.75 -1.03 25.99
N ILE A 137 0.21 -1.26 25.08
CA ILE A 137 0.91 -2.55 24.97
C ILE A 137 1.77 -2.84 26.21
N LYS A 138 2.33 -1.82 26.86
CA LYS A 138 3.11 -1.96 28.10
C LYS A 138 2.24 -2.20 29.35
N LYS A 139 0.93 -1.96 29.28
CA LYS A 139 -0.02 -2.18 30.39
C LYS A 139 -0.75 -3.54 30.35
N ILE A 140 -0.50 -4.38 29.35
CA ILE A 140 -1.07 -5.75 29.25
C ILE A 140 -0.04 -6.84 29.62
N PRO A 141 0.71 -6.74 30.74
CA PRO A 141 1.25 -7.93 31.40
C PRO A 141 0.56 -8.25 32.74
N ASP A 142 -0.06 -7.26 33.40
CA ASP A 142 -0.61 -7.46 34.75
C ASP A 142 -2.00 -8.10 34.76
N ALA A 143 -2.80 -7.90 33.70
CA ALA A 143 -4.12 -8.50 33.58
C ALA A 143 -4.10 -10.03 33.35
N LEU A 144 -2.95 -10.60 32.96
CA LEU A 144 -2.79 -12.04 32.72
C LEU A 144 -2.15 -12.81 33.90
N LYS A 145 -1.67 -12.12 34.95
CA LYS A 145 -1.04 -12.75 36.12
C LYS A 145 -1.95 -12.87 37.36
N GLY A 146 -3.21 -12.46 37.26
CA GLY A 146 -4.13 -12.31 38.41
C GLY A 146 -5.17 -13.41 38.62
N GLN A 147 -5.09 -14.57 37.97
CA GLN A 147 -6.14 -15.62 38.03
C GLN A 147 -5.72 -16.98 38.60
N GLU A 148 -4.64 -17.07 39.37
CA GLU A 148 -4.34 -18.27 40.17
C GLU A 148 -4.44 -18.00 41.68
N ARG A 149 -5.66 -17.67 42.13
CA ARG A 149 -6.09 -17.94 43.50
C ARG A 149 -7.49 -18.55 43.47
N SER A 150 -7.53 -19.88 43.52
CA SER A 150 -8.64 -20.66 44.07
C SER A 150 -8.07 -21.94 44.63
#